data_AF-A0A2G9RNF8-F1
#
_entry.id   AF-A0A2G9RNF8-F1
#
_cell.length_a   1.000
_cell.length_b   1.000
_cell.length_c   1.000
_cell.angle_alpha   90.00
_cell.angle_beta   90.00
_cell.angle_gamma   90.00
#
_symmetry.space_group_name_H-M   'P 1'
#
loop_
_entity.id
_entity.type
_entity.pdbx_description
1 polymer ?
#
loop_
_entity_poly.entity_id
_entity_poly.type
_entity_poly.pdbx_seq_one_letter_code
_entity_poly.pdbx_strand_id
1 'polypeptide(L)'
;MFNEGDDFSFEDVKMATGIEDSELRRTLQSLACGKARVLNKIPKGKDVADGDKFMFKTDFKHKLYRIKINQIQMKETVEEQVTTTERVFQDRQYQIDAAIVRIMKMRKTLAHNLLVSELFNQLKFPVK
;
A
#
# COMPACT_ATOMS: atom_id res chain seq x y z
N MET A 1 -7.39 16.11 -21.38
CA MET A 1 -7.03 14.95 -22.22
C MET A 1 -8.27 14.36 -22.92
N PHE A 2 -9.05 13.43 -22.34
CA PHE A 2 -10.23 12.85 -23.02
C PHE A 2 -11.41 13.80 -23.31
N ASN A 3 -11.35 15.06 -22.86
CA ASN A 3 -12.30 16.10 -23.26
C ASN A 3 -11.95 16.74 -24.62
N GLU A 4 -10.72 16.52 -25.11
CA GLU A 4 -10.14 17.18 -26.29
C GLU A 4 -9.64 16.17 -27.34
N GLY A 5 -9.64 14.87 -27.02
CA GLY A 5 -9.26 13.79 -27.92
C GLY A 5 -9.88 12.46 -27.49
N ASP A 6 -10.02 11.54 -28.43
CA ASP A 6 -10.80 10.31 -28.24
C ASP A 6 -9.95 9.07 -27.89
N ASP A 7 -8.68 9.05 -28.31
CA ASP A 7 -7.75 7.95 -28.07
C ASP A 7 -6.35 8.43 -27.67
N PHE A 8 -5.74 7.72 -26.71
CA PHE A 8 -4.39 8.01 -26.23
C PHE A 8 -3.65 6.70 -25.96
N SER A 9 -2.36 6.64 -26.30
CA SER A 9 -1.48 5.55 -25.88
C SER A 9 -1.10 5.67 -24.41
N PHE A 10 -0.56 4.60 -23.83
CA PHE A 10 0.02 4.63 -22.48
C PHE A 10 1.05 5.76 -22.34
N GLU A 11 1.93 5.92 -23.32
CA GLU A 11 2.98 6.96 -23.31
C GLU A 11 2.40 8.38 -23.40
N ASP A 12 1.34 8.59 -24.18
CA ASP A 12 0.67 9.90 -24.25
C ASP A 12 0.06 10.27 -22.88
N VAL A 13 -0.59 9.30 -22.23
CA VAL A 13 -1.17 9.51 -20.89
C VAL A 13 -0.06 9.78 -19.88
N LYS A 14 1.05 9.03 -19.94
CA LYS A 14 2.21 9.21 -19.06
C LYS A 14 2.82 10.59 -19.21
N MET A 15 3.04 11.03 -20.43
CA MET A 15 3.60 12.36 -20.71
C MET A 15 2.66 13.49 -20.27
N ALA A 16 1.35 13.34 -20.51
CA ALA A 16 0.37 14.36 -20.16
C ALA A 16 0.10 14.47 -18.65
N THR A 17 0.20 13.37 -17.92
CA THR A 17 -0.13 13.32 -16.48
C THR A 17 1.09 13.39 -15.57
N GLY A 18 2.27 12.98 -16.05
CA GLY A 18 3.49 12.91 -15.24
C GLY A 18 3.46 11.85 -14.14
N ILE A 19 2.52 10.90 -14.18
CA ILE A 19 2.39 9.84 -13.17
C ILE A 19 3.47 8.77 -13.39
N GLU A 20 4.05 8.26 -12.30
CA GLU A 20 5.01 7.16 -12.38
C GLU A 20 4.41 5.90 -12.99
N ASP A 21 5.25 5.13 -13.68
CA ASP A 21 4.84 4.00 -14.50
C ASP A 21 4.00 2.96 -13.73
N SER A 22 4.46 2.59 -12.53
CA SER A 22 3.79 1.62 -11.66
C SER A 22 2.41 2.09 -11.23
N GLU A 23 2.27 3.36 -10.84
CA GLU A 23 1.01 3.97 -10.42
C GLU A 23 0.06 4.18 -11.61
N LEU A 24 0.60 4.60 -12.76
CA LEU A 24 -0.17 4.84 -13.97
C LEU A 24 -0.82 3.55 -14.47
N ARG A 25 -0.06 2.45 -14.54
CA ARG A 25 -0.62 1.14 -14.93
C ARG A 25 -1.78 0.72 -14.05
N ARG A 26 -1.67 0.93 -12.73
CA ARG A 26 -2.71 0.57 -11.75
C ARG A 26 -3.95 1.43 -11.89
N THR A 27 -3.73 2.72 -12.13
CA THR A 27 -4.79 3.69 -12.38
C THR A 27 -5.55 3.34 -13.66
N LEU A 28 -4.85 3.13 -14.78
CA LEU A 28 -5.44 2.72 -16.04
C LEU A 28 -6.10 1.33 -15.97
N GLN A 29 -5.52 0.40 -15.22
CA GLN A 29 -6.11 -0.91 -14.98
C GLN A 29 -7.45 -0.79 -14.24
N SER A 30 -7.57 0.11 -13.26
CA SER A 30 -8.84 0.36 -12.56
C SER A 30 -9.92 0.94 -13.48
N LEU A 31 -9.53 1.81 -14.42
CA LEU A 31 -10.41 2.50 -15.36
C LEU A 31 -10.83 1.66 -16.57
N ALA A 32 -9.96 0.74 -17.03
CA ALA A 32 -10.13 0.02 -18.30
C ALA A 32 -10.28 -1.49 -18.16
N CYS A 33 -9.68 -2.11 -17.13
CA CYS A 33 -9.68 -3.57 -16.96
C CYS A 33 -10.65 -4.06 -15.87
N GLY A 34 -11.05 -3.16 -14.95
CA GLY A 34 -11.91 -3.46 -13.80
C GLY A 34 -13.37 -3.79 -14.14
N LYS A 35 -14.24 -3.73 -13.12
CA LYS A 35 -15.70 -3.97 -13.27
C LYS A 35 -16.41 -2.78 -13.93
N ALA A 36 -16.07 -1.56 -13.50
CA ALA A 36 -16.59 -0.32 -14.05
C ALA A 36 -15.60 0.23 -15.08
N ARG A 37 -15.70 -0.25 -16.33
CA ARG A 37 -14.79 0.13 -17.42
C ARG A 37 -15.27 1.40 -18.10
N VAL A 38 -14.74 2.54 -17.66
CA VAL A 38 -15.02 3.85 -18.26
C VAL A 38 -14.11 4.13 -19.45
N LEU A 39 -13.02 3.37 -19.61
CA LEU A 39 -12.16 3.38 -20.77
C LEU A 39 -12.16 2.01 -21.46
N ASN A 40 -12.03 2.02 -22.79
CA ASN A 40 -11.80 0.84 -23.61
C ASN A 40 -10.31 0.69 -23.90
N LYS A 41 -9.73 -0.45 -23.49
CA LYS A 41 -8.33 -0.81 -23.73
C LYS A 41 -8.16 -1.65 -24.99
N ILE A 42 -7.14 -1.34 -25.79
CA ILE A 42 -6.73 -2.12 -26.96
C ILE A 42 -5.21 -2.40 -26.87
N PRO A 43 -4.77 -3.68 -26.90
CA PRO A 43 -5.57 -4.91 -26.83
C PRO A 43 -6.27 -5.12 -25.47
N LYS A 44 -7.41 -5.81 -25.50
CA LYS A 44 -8.16 -6.17 -24.28
C LYS A 44 -7.34 -7.16 -23.45
N GLY A 45 -7.19 -6.89 -22.15
CA GLY A 45 -6.45 -7.73 -21.23
C GLY A 45 -6.73 -7.38 -19.77
N LYS A 46 -6.10 -8.10 -18.86
CA LYS A 46 -6.15 -7.79 -17.42
C LYS A 46 -5.10 -6.75 -17.01
N ASP A 47 -3.98 -6.72 -17.71
CA ASP A 47 -2.83 -5.86 -17.39
C ASP A 47 -2.62 -4.79 -18.45
N VAL A 48 -1.88 -3.73 -18.07
CA VAL A 48 -1.55 -2.58 -18.91
C VAL A 48 -0.07 -2.64 -19.30
N ALA A 49 0.21 -2.66 -20.59
CA ALA A 49 1.50 -2.65 -21.27
C ALA A 49 1.70 -1.34 -22.04
N ASP A 50 2.94 -1.08 -22.47
CA ASP A 50 3.36 0.22 -23.02
C ASP A 50 2.72 0.53 -24.37
N GLY A 51 2.45 -0.52 -25.16
CA GLY A 51 1.80 -0.41 -26.47
C GLY A 51 0.27 -0.29 -26.40
N ASP A 52 -0.32 -0.28 -25.21
CA ASP A 52 -1.77 -0.24 -25.08
C ASP A 52 -2.34 1.15 -25.39
N LYS A 53 -3.51 1.14 -26.04
CA LYS A 53 -4.31 2.34 -26.31
C LYS A 53 -5.58 2.35 -25.48
N PHE A 54 -5.98 3.55 -25.06
CA PHE A 54 -7.15 3.81 -24.24
C PHE A 54 -8.08 4.77 -24.96
N MET A 55 -9.34 4.39 -25.08
CA MET A 55 -10.39 5.21 -25.69
C MET A 55 -11.52 5.46 -24.70
N PHE A 56 -12.13 6.64 -24.77
CA PHE A 56 -13.31 6.92 -23.96
C PHE A 56 -14.47 5.98 -24.31
N LYS A 57 -15.12 5.39 -23.30
CA LYS A 57 -16.24 4.48 -23.50
C LYS A 57 -17.57 5.25 -23.50
N THR A 58 -18.06 5.58 -24.70
CA THR A 58 -19.32 6.32 -24.89
C THR A 58 -20.57 5.52 -24.52
N ASP A 59 -20.53 4.19 -24.60
CA ASP A 59 -21.64 3.28 -24.29
C ASP A 59 -21.64 2.79 -22.83
N PHE A 60 -20.92 3.49 -21.94
CA PHE A 60 -20.84 3.09 -20.54
C PHE A 60 -22.20 3.21 -19.82
N LYS A 61 -22.65 2.11 -19.22
CA LYS A 61 -23.90 2.03 -18.44
C LYS A 61 -23.64 1.44 -17.06
N HIS A 62 -24.26 2.02 -16.04
CA HIS A 62 -24.18 1.53 -14.66
C HIS A 62 -25.48 1.79 -13.92
N LYS A 63 -25.83 0.92 -12.96
CA LYS A 63 -27.08 1.02 -12.18
C LYS A 63 -27.11 2.21 -11.22
N LEU A 64 -25.93 2.59 -10.71
CA LEU A 64 -25.76 3.69 -9.77
C LEU A 64 -25.37 4.98 -10.51
N TYR A 65 -25.92 6.10 -10.05
CA TYR A 65 -25.55 7.44 -10.52
C TYR A 65 -24.17 7.87 -10.04
N ARG A 66 -23.84 7.56 -8.76
CA ARG A 66 -22.50 7.78 -8.19
C ARG A 66 -21.77 6.45 -8.14
N ILE A 67 -20.69 6.35 -8.91
CA ILE A 67 -19.89 5.13 -9.05
C ILE A 67 -18.55 5.37 -8.39
N LYS A 68 -18.20 4.54 -7.41
CA LYS A 68 -16.88 4.59 -6.79
C LYS A 68 -15.91 3.71 -7.59
N ILE A 69 -15.00 4.33 -8.34
CA ILE A 69 -13.88 3.65 -8.97
C ILE A 69 -12.68 3.79 -8.03
N ASN A 70 -12.32 2.69 -7.36
CA ASN A 70 -11.13 2.67 -6.52
C ASN A 70 -9.91 2.31 -7.35
N GLN A 71 -8.79 2.98 -7.10
CA GLN A 71 -7.50 2.52 -7.59
C GLN A 71 -7.19 1.13 -7.04
N ILE A 72 -6.50 0.32 -7.85
CA ILE A 72 -6.03 -0.99 -7.40
C ILE A 72 -4.93 -0.74 -6.37
N GLN A 73 -5.21 -1.06 -5.10
CA GLN A 73 -4.27 -0.89 -4.00
C GLN A 73 -3.14 -1.89 -4.09
N MET A 74 -1.93 -1.48 -3.70
CA MET A 74 -0.78 -2.37 -3.65
C MET A 74 -1.02 -3.34 -2.52
N LYS A 75 -1.00 -4.63 -2.85
CA LYS A 75 -0.83 -5.63 -1.80
C LYS A 75 0.63 -5.51 -1.40
N GLU A 76 0.85 -5.35 -0.10
CA GLU A 76 2.19 -5.40 0.49
C GLU A 76 2.92 -6.64 -0.05
N THR A 77 4.16 -6.46 -0.50
CA THR A 77 4.96 -7.60 -0.95
C THR A 77 5.37 -8.46 0.25
N VAL A 78 5.73 -9.72 -0.01
CA VAL A 78 6.25 -10.58 1.07
C VAL A 78 7.53 -9.98 1.67
N GLU A 79 8.36 -9.33 0.85
CA GLU A 79 9.59 -8.68 1.31
C GLU A 79 9.31 -7.45 2.19
N GLU A 80 8.33 -6.63 1.81
CA GLU A 80 7.87 -5.49 2.61
C GLU A 80 7.32 -5.97 3.96
N GLN A 81 6.52 -7.03 3.96
CA GLN A 81 5.96 -7.61 5.18
C GLN A 81 7.06 -8.14 6.12
N VAL A 82 8.06 -8.82 5.58
CA VAL A 82 9.22 -9.32 6.36
C VAL A 82 10.01 -8.14 6.92
N THR A 83 10.33 -7.14 6.09
CA THR A 83 11.08 -5.95 6.51
C THR A 83 10.37 -5.18 7.61
N THR A 84 9.06 -4.99 7.48
CA THR A 84 8.23 -4.35 8.51
C THR A 84 8.24 -5.15 9.80
N THR A 85 8.15 -6.47 9.70
CA THR A 85 8.18 -7.36 10.86
C THR A 85 9.53 -7.32 11.58
N GLU A 86 10.64 -7.31 10.84
CA GLU A 86 11.99 -7.19 11.40
C GLU A 86 12.19 -5.87 12.15
N ARG A 87 11.73 -4.75 11.58
CA ARG A 87 11.79 -3.45 12.27
C ARG A 87 11.02 -3.46 13.58
N VAL A 88 9.83 -4.08 13.61
CA VAL A 88 9.05 -4.24 14.84
C VAL A 88 9.82 -5.05 15.88
N PHE A 89 10.55 -6.10 15.50
CA PHE A 89 11.37 -6.87 16.43
C PHE A 89 12.55 -6.05 16.98
N GLN A 90 13.21 -5.24 16.16
CA GLN A 90 14.28 -4.33 16.61
C GLN A 90 13.75 -3.29 17.60
N ASP A 91 12.61 -2.65 17.30
CA ASP A 91 11.99 -1.66 18.19
C ASP A 91 11.60 -2.25 19.56
N ARG A 92 11.20 -3.52 19.59
CA ARG A 92 10.91 -4.23 20.84
C ARG A 92 12.15 -4.39 21.71
N GLN A 93 13.31 -4.69 21.11
CA GLN A 93 14.57 -4.79 21.86
C GLN A 93 14.92 -3.45 22.52
N TYR A 94 14.84 -2.34 21.78
CA TYR A 94 15.09 -1.01 22.34
C TYR A 94 14.10 -0.63 23.44
N GLN A 95 12.83 -1.03 23.32
CA GLN A 95 11.83 -0.81 24.37
C GLN A 95 12.11 -1.64 25.63
N ILE A 96 12.59 -2.88 25.48
CA ILE A 96 13.02 -3.72 26.60
C ILE A 96 14.20 -3.06 27.33
N ASP A 97 15.24 -2.66 26.62
CA ASP A 97 16.42 -2.02 27.21
C ASP A 97 16.04 -0.73 27.96
N ALA A 98 15.23 0.12 27.33
CA ALA A 98 14.75 1.35 27.96
C ALA A 98 13.91 1.07 29.22
N ALA A 99 13.09 0.02 29.22
CA ALA A 99 12.29 -0.37 30.38
C ALA A 99 13.18 -0.91 31.52
N ILE A 100 14.19 -1.73 31.21
CA ILE A 100 15.16 -2.22 32.19
C ILE A 100 15.88 -1.05 32.86
N VAL A 101 16.41 -0.11 32.07
CA VAL A 101 17.11 1.07 32.59
C VAL A 101 16.20 1.89 33.51
N ARG A 102 14.94 2.09 33.12
CA ARG A 102 13.96 2.84 33.93
C ARG A 102 13.66 2.16 35.27
N ILE A 103 13.42 0.84 35.26
CA ILE A 103 13.13 0.05 36.47
C ILE A 103 14.35 0.06 37.40
N MET A 104 15.53 -0.26 36.87
CA MET A 104 16.76 -0.35 37.65
C MET A 104 17.19 1.00 38.22
N LYS A 105 16.99 2.09 37.47
CA LYS A 105 17.27 3.45 37.97
C LYS A 105 16.42 3.82 39.18
N MET A 106 15.19 3.33 39.26
CA MET A 106 14.24 3.63 40.33
C MET A 106 14.41 2.71 41.55
N ARG A 107 14.61 1.40 41.35
CA ARG A 107 14.73 0.40 42.43
C ARG A 107 16.14 0.24 43.00
N LYS A 108 17.18 0.60 42.23
CA LYS A 108 18.63 0.44 42.54
C LYS A 108 19.10 -1.00 42.69
N THR A 109 18.33 -1.87 43.33
CA THR A 109 18.54 -3.32 43.44
C THR A 109 17.20 -4.03 43.24
N LEU A 110 17.20 -5.13 42.46
CA LEU A 110 16.01 -5.94 42.22
C LEU A 110 16.42 -7.37 41.84
N ALA A 111 15.73 -8.37 42.38
CA ALA A 111 15.96 -9.76 41.99
C ALA A 111 15.52 -10.00 40.54
N HIS A 112 16.24 -10.85 39.81
CA HIS A 112 15.99 -11.11 38.38
C HIS A 112 14.53 -11.44 38.07
N ASN A 113 13.90 -12.36 38.82
CA ASN A 113 12.52 -12.77 38.57
C ASN A 113 11.50 -11.64 38.81
N LEU A 114 11.80 -10.73 39.74
CA LEU A 114 10.97 -9.55 40.00
C LEU A 114 11.14 -8.51 38.88
N LEU A 115 12.36 -8.33 38.36
CA LEU A 115 12.62 -7.49 37.19
C LEU A 115 11.86 -7.99 35.96
N VAL A 116 11.94 -9.29 35.67
CA VAL A 116 11.20 -9.93 34.57
C VAL A 116 9.70 -9.73 34.73
N SER A 117 9.16 -9.92 35.94
CA SER A 117 7.74 -9.68 36.22
C SER A 117 7.33 -8.22 35.98
N GLU A 118 8.17 -7.26 36.39
CA GLU A 118 7.92 -5.82 36.20
C GLU A 118 8.02 -5.42 34.72
N LEU A 119 8.91 -6.05 33.94
CA LEU A 119 8.98 -5.88 32.49
C LEU A 119 7.72 -6.36 31.78
N PHE A 120 7.19 -7.55 32.13
CA PHE A 120 5.94 -8.05 31.57
C PHE A 120 4.74 -7.16 31.90
N ASN A 121 4.75 -6.49 33.06
CA ASN A 121 3.70 -5.53 33.42
C ASN A 121 3.81 -4.20 32.63
N GLN A 122 5.02 -3.77 32.27
CA GLN A 122 5.23 -2.51 31.53
C GLN A 122 5.10 -2.67 30.01
N LEU A 123 5.53 -3.80 29.46
CA LEU A 123 5.60 -4.04 28.02
C LEU A 123 4.33 -4.74 27.53
N LYS A 124 3.67 -4.18 26.50
CA LYS A 124 2.44 -4.72 25.91
C LYS A 124 2.69 -5.76 24.80
N PHE A 125 3.86 -6.38 24.79
CA PHE A 125 4.25 -7.41 23.83
C PHE A 125 5.04 -8.51 24.54
N PRO A 126 5.04 -9.75 24.00
CA PRO A 126 5.81 -10.83 24.59
C PRO A 126 7.30 -10.47 24.62
N VAL A 127 7.89 -10.47 25.82
CA VAL A 127 9.33 -10.49 26.02
C VAL A 127 9.76 -11.94 25.83
N LYS A 128 10.26 -12.28 24.64
CA LYS A 128 10.83 -13.59 24.33
C LYS A 128 12.33 -13.47 24.19
#